data_AF-A0A927KJN9-F1
#
_entry.id   AF-A0A927KJN9-F1
#
_cell.length_a   1.000
_cell.length_b   1.000
_cell.length_c   1.000
_cell.angle_alpha   90.00
_cell.angle_beta   90.00
_cell.angle_gamma   90.00
#
_symmetry.space_group_name_H-M   'P 1'
#
loop_
_entity.id
_entity.type
_entity.pdbx_description
1 polymer ?
#
loop_
_entity_poly.entity_id
_entity_poly.type
_entity_poly.pdbx_seq_one_letter_code
_entity_poly.pdbx_strand_id
1 'polypeptide(L)'
;MNGFKRDGAMAPDRDDARERRIGELKQLLAERQRELDRATWELAAGRAKSRWALAIVLLVGLAGMAWRMYPVLQAFIRGYVLECPRLSTLDCRQLHPDAPWYWGSIAANSLLGALFLAAAVAAVLGLRALSRPAPVLQTMRAQLQRVQDQLDALERGGGAR
;
A
#
# COMPACT_ATOMS: atom_id res chain seq x y z
N MET A 1 -63.41 -13.79 -49.21
CA MET A 1 -62.79 -12.83 -48.27
C MET A 1 -61.87 -13.64 -47.37
N ASN A 2 -60.57 -13.58 -47.64
CA ASN A 2 -59.57 -14.44 -47.00
C ASN A 2 -59.19 -13.89 -45.63
N GLY A 3 -59.47 -14.67 -44.58
CA GLY A 3 -59.00 -14.41 -43.22
C GLY A 3 -57.52 -14.74 -43.10
N PHE A 4 -56.67 -13.72 -43.19
CA PHE A 4 -55.24 -13.83 -42.90
C PHE A 4 -55.07 -13.79 -41.37
N LYS A 5 -55.18 -14.95 -40.73
CA LYS A 5 -54.86 -15.11 -39.31
C LYS A 5 -53.34 -14.98 -39.18
N ARG A 6 -52.88 -13.86 -38.63
CA ARG A 6 -51.47 -13.63 -38.27
C ARG A 6 -51.09 -14.64 -37.19
N ASP A 7 -50.44 -15.71 -37.58
CA ASP A 7 -49.75 -16.61 -36.67
C ASP A 7 -48.48 -15.91 -36.16
N GLY A 8 -48.65 -15.09 -35.13
CA GLY A 8 -47.59 -14.41 -34.40
C GLY A 8 -47.08 -15.19 -33.18
N ALA A 9 -47.27 -16.51 -33.14
CA ALA A 9 -47.00 -17.34 -31.97
C ALA A 9 -45.88 -18.35 -32.24
N MET A 10 -44.65 -17.89 -32.47
CA MET A 10 -43.47 -18.76 -32.49
C MET A 10 -42.18 -18.00 -32.15
N ALA A 11 -42.12 -17.45 -30.94
CA ALA A 11 -40.87 -16.96 -30.33
C ALA A 11 -40.64 -17.29 -28.84
N PRO A 12 -41.39 -18.18 -28.14
CA PRO A 12 -41.14 -18.40 -26.71
C PRO A 12 -39.78 -19.05 -26.44
N ASP A 13 -39.30 -19.93 -27.32
CA ASP A 13 -38.04 -20.67 -27.13
C ASP A 13 -36.78 -19.78 -27.16
N ARG A 14 -36.79 -18.70 -27.95
CA ARG A 14 -35.66 -17.76 -28.03
C ARG A 14 -35.56 -16.84 -26.81
N ASP A 15 -36.70 -16.41 -26.28
CA ASP A 15 -36.75 -15.53 -25.13
C ASP A 15 -36.44 -16.33 -23.84
N ASP A 16 -36.94 -17.57 -23.71
CA ASP A 16 -36.58 -18.49 -22.61
C ASP A 16 -35.07 -18.82 -22.61
N ALA A 17 -34.51 -19.15 -23.78
CA ALA A 17 -33.08 -19.45 -23.90
C ALA A 17 -32.21 -18.22 -23.57
N ARG A 18 -32.72 -17.01 -23.80
CA ARG A 18 -32.05 -15.76 -23.48
C ARG A 18 -32.12 -15.42 -22.00
N GLU A 19 -33.29 -15.57 -21.37
CA GLU A 19 -33.45 -15.39 -19.93
C GLU A 19 -32.58 -16.37 -19.13
N ARG A 20 -32.48 -17.63 -19.58
CA ARG A 20 -31.56 -18.61 -18.98
C ARG A 20 -30.10 -18.15 -19.05
N ARG A 21 -29.64 -17.66 -20.21
CA ARG A 21 -28.26 -17.13 -20.36
C ARG A 21 -28.01 -15.91 -19.48
N ILE A 22 -28.97 -15.02 -19.35
CA ILE A 22 -28.88 -13.84 -18.46
C ILE A 22 -28.76 -14.31 -17.00
N GLY A 23 -29.53 -15.32 -16.60
CA GLY A 23 -29.45 -15.95 -15.29
C GLY A 23 -28.07 -16.57 -15.01
N GLU A 24 -27.54 -17.34 -15.96
CA GLU A 24 -26.21 -17.96 -15.87
C GLU A 24 -25.09 -16.91 -15.77
N LEU A 25 -25.15 -15.85 -16.59
CA LEU A 25 -24.18 -14.76 -16.56
C LEU A 25 -24.21 -14.01 -15.23
N LYS A 26 -25.40 -13.78 -14.65
CA LYS A 26 -25.55 -13.16 -13.33
C LYS A 26 -24.96 -14.04 -12.22
N GLN A 27 -25.16 -15.35 -12.30
CA GLN A 27 -24.55 -16.29 -11.35
C GLN A 27 -23.02 -16.31 -11.47
N LEU A 28 -22.49 -16.38 -12.69
CA LEU A 28 -21.05 -16.29 -12.96
C LEU A 28 -20.43 -14.99 -12.44
N LEU A 29 -21.12 -13.86 -12.62
CA LEU A 29 -20.72 -12.55 -12.08
C LEU A 29 -20.66 -12.58 -10.55
N ALA A 30 -21.72 -13.06 -9.89
CA ALA A 30 -21.79 -13.13 -8.44
C ALA A 30 -20.71 -14.06 -7.87
N GLU A 31 -20.42 -15.17 -8.54
CA GLU A 31 -19.40 -16.12 -8.12
C GLU A 31 -17.98 -15.55 -8.27
N ARG A 32 -17.67 -14.94 -9.42
CA ARG A 32 -16.38 -14.27 -9.65
C ARG A 32 -16.16 -13.07 -8.74
N GLN A 33 -17.22 -12.33 -8.42
CA GLN A 33 -17.14 -11.22 -7.48
C GLN A 33 -16.80 -11.69 -6.07
N ARG A 34 -17.36 -12.83 -5.62
CA ARG A 34 -16.98 -13.45 -4.34
C ARG A 34 -15.55 -13.98 -4.31
N GLU A 35 -15.03 -14.47 -5.43
CA GLU A 35 -13.61 -14.84 -5.52
C GLU A 35 -12.69 -13.63 -5.44
N LEU A 36 -13.08 -12.52 -6.09
CA LEU A 36 -12.35 -11.26 -6.00
C LEU A 36 -12.40 -10.70 -4.57
N ASP A 37 -13.55 -10.77 -3.90
CA ASP A 37 -13.69 -10.35 -2.51
C ASP A 37 -12.85 -11.20 -1.56
N ARG A 38 -12.75 -12.51 -1.78
CA ARG A 38 -11.85 -13.39 -1.02
C ARG A 38 -10.38 -13.04 -1.26
N ALA A 39 -9.96 -12.86 -2.50
CA ALA A 39 -8.59 -12.47 -2.84
C ALA A 39 -8.24 -11.08 -2.30
N THR A 40 -9.18 -10.13 -2.34
CA THR A 40 -8.96 -8.79 -1.79
C THR A 40 -8.92 -8.79 -0.27
N TRP A 41 -9.71 -9.62 0.40
CA TRP A 41 -9.65 -9.86 1.84
C TRP A 41 -8.28 -10.41 2.26
N GLU A 42 -7.77 -11.44 1.57
CA GLU A 42 -6.45 -12.03 1.84
C GLU A 42 -5.33 -11.00 1.65
N LEU A 43 -5.42 -10.20 0.58
CA LEU A 43 -4.50 -9.11 0.32
C LEU A 43 -4.63 -7.95 1.32
N ALA A 44 -5.85 -7.63 1.79
CA ALA A 44 -6.09 -6.57 2.77
C ALA A 44 -5.56 -6.95 4.15
N ALA A 45 -5.77 -8.21 4.57
CA ALA A 45 -5.20 -8.77 5.79
C ALA A 45 -3.66 -8.74 5.76
N GLY A 46 -3.06 -9.09 4.62
CA GLY A 46 -1.61 -8.97 4.40
C GLY A 46 -1.11 -7.52 4.39
N ARG A 47 -1.88 -6.60 3.81
CA ARG A 47 -1.51 -5.18 3.66
C ARG A 47 -1.57 -4.42 4.99
N ALA A 48 -2.51 -4.73 5.88
CA ALA A 48 -2.55 -4.16 7.23
C ALA A 48 -1.30 -4.57 8.03
N LYS A 49 -0.98 -5.87 8.04
CA LYS A 49 0.22 -6.41 8.71
C LYS A 49 1.52 -5.82 8.14
N SER A 50 1.58 -5.66 6.81
CA SER A 50 2.70 -5.00 6.13
C SER A 50 2.84 -3.52 6.52
N ARG A 51 1.75 -2.75 6.63
CA ARG A 51 1.81 -1.34 7.06
C ARG A 51 2.35 -1.19 8.47
N TRP A 52 1.92 -2.05 9.39
CA TRP A 52 2.47 -2.08 10.75
C TRP A 52 3.95 -2.46 10.75
N ALA A 53 4.37 -3.44 9.95
CA ALA A 53 5.78 -3.79 9.81
C ALA A 53 6.63 -2.64 9.26
N LEU A 54 6.13 -1.91 8.25
CA LEU A 54 6.81 -0.73 7.70
C LEU A 54 6.92 0.40 8.74
N ALA A 55 5.86 0.63 9.51
CA ALA A 55 5.86 1.62 10.59
C ALA A 55 6.88 1.26 11.68
N ILE A 56 6.96 -0.02 12.08
CA ILE A 56 7.95 -0.52 13.05
C ILE A 56 9.37 -0.31 12.52
N VAL A 57 9.66 -0.67 11.27
CA VAL A 57 10.99 -0.48 10.67
C VAL A 57 11.41 1.00 10.66
N LEU A 58 10.48 1.90 10.30
CA LEU A 58 10.72 3.34 10.35
C LEU A 58 10.96 3.84 11.78
N LEU A 59 10.15 3.40 12.74
CA LEU A 59 10.30 3.78 14.15
C LEU A 59 11.64 3.29 14.72
N VAL A 60 12.06 2.07 14.41
CA VAL A 60 13.36 1.53 14.82
C VAL A 60 14.51 2.33 14.19
N GLY A 61 14.40 2.68 12.91
CA GLY A 61 15.38 3.53 12.23
C GLY A 61 15.50 4.92 12.87
N LEU A 62 14.36 5.56 13.15
CA LEU A 62 14.31 6.87 13.83
C LEU A 62 14.83 6.80 15.27
N ALA A 63 14.47 5.76 16.01
CA ALA A 63 14.98 5.55 17.37
C ALA A 63 16.50 5.33 17.37
N GLY A 64 17.03 4.54 16.44
CA GLY A 64 18.47 4.35 16.27
C GLY A 64 19.21 5.64 15.90
N MET A 65 18.63 6.45 15.00
CA MET A 65 19.13 7.78 14.66
C MET A 65 19.13 8.68 15.90
N ALA A 66 18.02 8.77 16.63
CA ALA A 66 17.92 9.59 17.84
C ALA A 66 18.93 9.16 18.91
N TRP A 67 19.12 7.85 19.11
CA TRP A 67 20.12 7.32 20.04
C TRP A 67 21.55 7.72 19.68
N ARG A 68 21.90 7.72 18.38
CA ARG A 68 23.21 8.17 17.89
C ARG A 68 23.37 9.69 17.92
N MET A 69 22.29 10.43 17.70
CA MET A 69 22.28 11.89 17.70
C MET A 69 22.28 12.47 19.12
N TYR A 70 21.76 11.74 20.11
CA TYR A 70 21.68 12.15 21.51
C TYR A 70 23.03 12.62 22.11
N PRO A 71 24.14 11.87 22.02
CA PRO A 71 25.43 12.34 22.53
C PRO A 71 25.96 13.58 21.80
N VAL A 72 25.68 13.70 20.49
CA VAL A 72 26.07 14.88 19.69
C VAL A 72 25.28 16.11 20.15
N LEU A 73 23.96 15.97 20.33
CA LEU A 73 23.09 17.03 20.80
C LEU A 73 23.46 17.45 22.23
N GLN A 74 23.74 16.48 23.11
CA GLN A 74 24.20 16.76 24.47
C GLN A 74 25.54 17.51 24.48
N ALA A 75 26.46 17.15 23.59
CA ALA A 75 27.74 17.84 23.45
C ALA A 75 27.56 19.27 22.94
N PHE A 76 26.62 19.48 22.00
CA PHE A 76 26.29 20.80 21.47
C PHE A 76 25.63 21.71 22.54
N ILE A 77 24.66 21.20 23.28
CA ILE A 77 23.99 21.95 24.37
C ILE A 77 25.01 22.32 25.46
N ARG A 78 25.89 21.39 25.85
CA ARG A 78 26.94 21.65 26.83
C ARG A 78 27.99 22.66 26.34
N GLY A 79 28.32 22.64 25.04
CA GLY A 79 29.29 23.56 24.45
C GLY A 79 28.76 24.97 24.16
N TYR A 80 27.45 25.12 23.87
CA TYR A 80 26.84 26.42 23.52
C TYR A 80 26.09 27.11 24.67
N VAL A 81 25.46 26.36 25.59
CA VAL A 81 24.55 26.94 26.61
C VAL A 81 25.25 27.16 27.96
N LEU A 82 26.41 26.52 28.15
CA LEU A 82 27.23 26.68 29.34
C LEU A 82 28.61 27.15 28.88
N GLU A 83 28.76 28.45 28.68
CA GLU A 83 30.03 29.07 29.09
C GLU A 83 30.23 28.60 30.53
N CYS A 84 31.19 27.69 30.78
CA CYS A 84 31.56 27.30 32.14
C CYS A 84 32.35 28.49 32.73
N PRO A 85 31.69 29.44 33.42
CA PRO A 85 32.32 29.89 34.66
C PRO A 85 31.39 29.88 35.87
N ARG A 86 30.14 29.38 35.79
CA ARG A 86 29.16 29.61 36.88
C ARG A 86 28.55 28.41 37.62
N LEU A 87 28.87 27.17 37.29
CA LEU A 87 28.47 26.01 38.11
C LEU A 87 29.70 25.21 38.56
N SER A 88 30.17 25.51 39.77
CA SER A 88 31.42 25.03 40.40
C SER A 88 31.40 23.56 40.87
N THR A 89 30.48 22.72 40.39
CA THR A 89 30.30 21.35 40.91
C THR A 89 30.18 20.27 39.84
N LEU A 90 30.21 20.63 38.55
CA LEU A 90 30.19 19.66 37.46
C LEU A 90 31.52 19.72 36.71
N ASP A 91 32.23 18.58 36.66
CA ASP A 91 33.50 18.40 35.95
C ASP A 91 33.38 18.81 34.46
N CYS A 92 33.70 20.06 34.12
CA CYS A 92 33.76 20.57 32.73
C CYS A 92 34.98 20.02 31.95
N ARG A 93 35.65 18.96 32.44
CA ARG A 93 37.02 18.57 32.07
C ARG A 93 37.17 17.80 30.74
N GLN A 94 36.12 17.63 29.92
CA GLN A 94 36.19 16.71 28.77
C GLN A 94 35.60 17.21 27.44
N LEU A 95 35.00 18.40 27.36
CA LEU A 95 34.61 18.95 26.07
C LEU A 95 35.64 19.98 25.62
N HIS A 96 36.66 19.51 24.91
CA HIS A 96 37.60 20.37 24.17
C HIS A 96 37.13 20.50 22.72
N PRO A 97 36.30 21.51 22.37
CA PRO A 97 35.89 21.78 20.99
C PRO A 97 37.08 22.13 20.07
N ASP A 98 38.22 22.46 20.65
CA ASP A 98 39.53 22.74 20.07
C ASP A 98 40.27 21.47 19.62
N ALA A 99 39.79 20.30 20.03
CA ALA A 99 40.39 19.03 19.64
C ALA A 99 39.80 18.45 18.33
N PRO A 100 40.63 17.99 17.38
CA PRO A 100 40.14 17.46 16.09
C PRO A 100 39.35 16.15 16.23
N TRP A 101 39.64 15.32 17.24
CA TRP A 101 38.90 14.07 17.48
C TRP A 101 37.44 14.31 17.91
N TYR A 102 37.16 15.46 18.54
CA TYR A 102 35.81 15.85 18.94
C TYR A 102 34.91 16.04 17.70
N TRP A 103 35.35 16.84 16.73
CA TRP A 103 34.63 17.04 15.46
C TRP A 103 34.53 15.75 14.63
N GLY A 104 35.60 14.94 14.63
CA GLY A 104 35.58 13.62 13.99
C GLY A 104 34.49 12.70 14.56
N SER A 105 34.32 12.67 15.89
CA SER A 105 33.30 11.84 16.54
C SER A 105 31.87 12.32 16.24
N ILE A 106 31.66 13.63 16.12
CA ILE A 106 30.37 14.23 15.74
C ILE A 106 30.01 13.85 14.30
N ALA A 107 30.94 14.10 13.36
CA ALA A 107 30.73 13.80 11.94
C ALA A 107 30.45 12.30 11.72
N ALA A 108 31.21 11.43 12.39
CA ALA A 108 31.02 9.98 12.31
C ALA A 108 29.64 9.55 12.83
N ASN A 109 29.18 10.06 13.97
CA ASN A 109 27.87 9.73 14.50
C ASN A 109 26.71 10.27 13.64
N SER A 110 26.87 11.46 13.06
CA SER A 110 25.89 12.01 12.11
C SER A 110 25.78 11.16 10.84
N LEU A 111 26.91 10.72 10.28
CA LEU A 111 26.95 9.81 9.13
C LEU A 111 26.28 8.46 9.45
N LEU A 112 26.59 7.88 10.61
CA LEU A 112 25.96 6.64 11.07
C LEU A 112 24.45 6.79 11.27
N GLY A 113 23.99 7.90 11.83
CA GLY A 113 22.55 8.20 11.96
C GLY A 113 21.85 8.32 10.61
N ALA A 114 22.47 9.03 9.65
CA ALA A 114 21.96 9.14 8.29
C ALA A 114 21.88 7.79 7.57
N LEU A 115 22.90 6.92 7.75
CA LEU A 115 22.89 5.56 7.20
C LEU A 115 21.76 4.71 7.78
N PHE A 116 21.48 4.82 9.09
CA PHE A 116 20.36 4.12 9.71
C PHE A 116 19.01 4.54 9.11
N LEU A 117 18.82 5.84 8.90
CA LEU A 117 17.60 6.35 8.27
C LEU A 117 17.49 5.90 6.81
N ALA A 118 18.57 5.99 6.04
CA ALA A 118 18.63 5.55 4.65
C ALA A 118 18.34 4.04 4.51
N ALA A 119 18.92 3.21 5.39
CA ALA A 119 18.67 1.77 5.43
C ALA A 119 17.20 1.46 5.77
N ALA A 120 16.60 2.17 6.72
CA ALA A 120 15.20 2.02 7.06
C ALA A 120 14.28 2.39 5.88
N VAL A 121 14.58 3.50 5.18
CA VAL A 121 13.83 3.92 3.99
C VAL A 121 13.99 2.90 2.86
N ALA A 122 15.21 2.42 2.60
CA ALA A 122 15.48 1.40 1.58
C ALA A 122 14.74 0.08 1.89
N ALA A 123 14.72 -0.35 3.15
CA ALA A 123 13.97 -1.51 3.59
C ALA A 123 12.45 -1.33 3.37
N VAL A 124 11.92 -0.14 3.68
CA VAL A 124 10.51 0.20 3.44
C VAL A 124 10.17 0.16 1.94
N LEU A 125 11.04 0.72 1.10
CA LEU A 125 10.85 0.71 -0.35
C LEU A 125 10.95 -0.71 -0.93
N GLY A 126 11.89 -1.52 -0.47
CA GLY A 126 12.05 -2.92 -0.84
C GLY A 126 10.82 -3.77 -0.46
N LEU A 127 10.36 -3.66 0.79
CA LEU A 127 9.13 -4.33 1.22
C LEU A 127 7.90 -3.85 0.44
N ARG A 128 7.83 -2.56 0.08
CA ARG A 128 6.77 -2.02 -0.79
C ARG A 128 6.81 -2.60 -2.20
N ALA A 129 8.00 -2.78 -2.78
CA ALA A 129 8.14 -3.36 -4.11
C ALA A 129 7.68 -4.83 -4.13
N LEU A 130 8.05 -5.60 -3.11
CA LEU A 130 7.65 -7.01 -2.94
C LEU A 130 6.16 -7.18 -2.64
N SER A 131 5.51 -6.18 -2.04
CA SER A 131 4.09 -6.23 -1.66
C SER A 131 3.14 -5.61 -2.69
N ARG A 132 3.63 -5.16 -3.86
CA ARG A 132 2.74 -4.74 -4.94
C ARG A 132 1.93 -5.95 -5.40
N PRO A 133 0.59 -5.89 -5.37
CA PRO A 133 -0.23 -7.02 -5.80
C PRO A 133 0.07 -7.32 -7.26
N ALA A 134 0.52 -8.55 -7.46
CA ALA A 134 0.86 -9.16 -8.72
C ALA A 134 -0.25 -8.96 -9.78
N PRO A 135 0.10 -8.95 -11.08
CA PRO A 135 -0.78 -8.68 -12.24
C PRO A 135 -2.12 -9.45 -12.28
N VAL A 136 -2.31 -10.46 -11.44
CA VAL A 136 -3.56 -11.22 -11.24
C VAL A 136 -4.79 -10.33 -10.99
N LEU A 137 -4.65 -9.25 -10.22
CA LEU A 137 -5.78 -8.34 -9.97
C LEU A 137 -6.18 -7.55 -11.23
N GLN A 138 -5.24 -7.28 -12.13
CA GLN A 138 -5.51 -6.59 -13.39
C GLN A 138 -6.16 -7.53 -14.41
N THR A 139 -5.69 -8.78 -14.49
CA THR A 139 -6.28 -9.78 -15.39
C THR A 139 -7.70 -10.15 -14.96
N MET A 140 -7.96 -10.31 -13.66
CA MET A 140 -9.31 -10.57 -13.15
C MET A 140 -10.27 -9.39 -13.40
N ARG A 141 -9.82 -8.14 -13.25
CA ARG A 141 -10.63 -6.95 -13.61
C ARG A 141 -10.97 -6.91 -15.10
N ALA A 142 -10.00 -7.20 -15.96
CA ALA A 142 -10.22 -7.22 -17.40
C ALA A 142 -11.22 -8.32 -17.82
N GLN A 143 -11.22 -9.46 -17.14
CA GLN A 143 -12.21 -10.51 -17.39
C GLN A 143 -13.61 -10.12 -16.91
N LEU A 144 -13.72 -9.49 -15.73
CA LEU A 144 -14.99 -8.99 -15.19
C LEU A 144 -15.65 -7.96 -16.12
N GLN A 145 -14.84 -7.05 -16.70
CA GLN A 145 -15.34 -6.07 -17.67
C GLN A 145 -15.92 -6.73 -18.91
N ARG A 146 -15.27 -7.77 -19.47
CA ARG A 146 -15.81 -8.49 -20.63
C ARG A 146 -17.14 -9.17 -20.35
N VAL A 147 -17.32 -9.73 -19.16
CA VAL A 147 -18.58 -10.39 -18.78
C VAL A 147 -19.69 -9.35 -18.58
N GLN A 148 -19.38 -8.19 -18.01
CA GLN A 148 -20.29 -7.05 -17.95
C GLN A 148 -20.70 -6.56 -19.35
N ASP A 149 -19.73 -6.37 -20.25
CA ASP A 149 -19.98 -5.92 -21.62
C ASP A 149 -20.89 -6.89 -22.39
N GLN A 150 -20.72 -8.21 -22.19
CA GLN A 150 -21.59 -9.22 -22.77
C GLN A 150 -23.01 -9.17 -22.23
N LEU A 151 -23.18 -8.96 -20.94
CA LEU A 151 -24.49 -8.82 -20.30
C LEU A 151 -25.21 -7.56 -20.82
N ASP A 152 -24.50 -6.43 -20.87
CA ASP A 152 -24.99 -5.15 -21.36
C ASP A 152 -25.40 -5.20 -22.85
N ALA A 153 -24.60 -5.88 -23.68
CA ALA A 153 -24.92 -6.09 -25.10
C ALA A 153 -26.18 -6.95 -25.27
N LEU A 154 -26.33 -7.97 -24.43
CA LEU A 154 -27.53 -8.81 -24.40
C LEU A 154 -28.75 -8.03 -23.90
N GLU A 155 -28.65 -7.17 -22.89
CA GLU A 155 -29.77 -6.36 -22.39
C GLU A 155 -30.20 -5.29 -23.43
N ARG A 156 -29.25 -4.54 -24.01
CA ARG A 156 -29.54 -3.51 -25.03
C ARG A 156 -30.12 -4.09 -26.32
N GLY A 157 -29.69 -5.28 -26.73
CA GLY A 157 -30.25 -5.97 -27.89
C GLY A 157 -31.73 -6.37 -27.75
N GLY A 158 -32.29 -6.36 -26.54
CA GLY A 158 -33.72 -6.58 -26.31
C GLY A 158 -34.55 -5.35 -26.02
N GLY A 159 -33.94 -4.24 -25.63
CA GLY A 159 -34.66 -2.99 -25.34
C GLY A 159 -35.03 -2.17 -26.59
N ALA A 160 -34.59 -2.58 -27.78
CA ALA A 160 -34.81 -1.85 -29.04
C ALA A 160 -36.02 -2.35 -29.87
N ARG A 161 -37.00 -3.02 -29.25
CA ARG A 161 -38.28 -3.36 -29.88
C ARG A 161 -39.40 -2.46 -29.39
#